data_AF-A0A7K1YCV1-F1
#
_entry.id   AF-A0A7K1YCV1-F1
#
_cell.length_a   1.000
_cell.length_b   1.000
_cell.length_c   1.000
_cell.angle_alpha   90.00
_cell.angle_beta   90.00
_cell.angle_gamma   90.00
#
_symmetry.space_group_name_H-M   'P 1'
#
loop_
_entity.id
_entity.type
_entity.pdbx_description
1 polymer ?
#
loop_
_entity_poly.entity_id
_entity_poly.type
_entity_poly.pdbx_seq_one_letter_code
_entity_poly.pdbx_strand_id
1 'polypeptide(L)' 'MSKLDYPSVSILAHNRIVFNIKGNSYRLIVKINYDYQMLWIRFIGTHAEYDKINANEI' A
#
# COMPACT_ATOMS: atom_id res chain seq x y z
N MET A 1 -9.60 10.96 -6.88
CA MET A 1 -8.62 9.90 -7.21
C MET A 1 -9.40 8.63 -7.49
N SER A 2 -9.64 8.30 -8.75
CA SER A 2 -10.51 7.19 -9.14
C SER A 2 -9.68 5.93 -9.39
N LYS A 3 -10.25 4.75 -9.13
CA LYS A 3 -9.59 3.45 -9.29
C LYS A 3 -9.17 3.15 -10.76
N LEU A 4 -9.68 3.92 -11.73
CA LEU A 4 -9.36 3.79 -13.14
C LEU A 4 -7.92 4.18 -13.49
N ASP A 5 -7.34 5.13 -12.75
CA ASP A 5 -5.99 5.63 -13.04
C ASP A 5 -4.90 4.66 -12.57
N TYR A 6 -5.22 3.79 -11.60
CA TYR A 6 -4.31 2.81 -11.00
C TYR A 6 -5.02 1.50 -10.65
N PRO A 7 -5.21 0.57 -11.61
CA PRO A 7 -5.90 -0.70 -11.36
C PRO A 7 -5.21 -1.60 -10.32
N SER A 8 -3.95 -1.30 -9.97
CA SER A 8 -3.13 -2.01 -9.00
C SER A 8 -3.17 -1.45 -7.58
N VAL A 9 -4.02 -0.45 -7.30
CA VAL A 9 -4.07 0.21 -5.99
C VAL A 9 -5.24 -0.31 -5.16
N SER A 10 -4.93 -0.71 -3.93
CA SER A 10 -5.93 -1.05 -2.91
C SER A 10 -5.85 -0.03 -1.77
N ILE A 11 -7.00 0.60 -1.48
CA ILE A 11 -7.14 1.52 -0.35
C ILE A 11 -7.56 0.69 0.86
N LEU A 12 -6.81 0.82 1.95
CA LEU A 12 -7.07 0.18 3.23
C LEU A 12 -7.57 1.21 4.25
N ALA A 13 -8.02 0.71 5.40
CA ALA A 13 -8.41 1.57 6.52
C ALA A 13 -7.23 2.43 7.01
N HIS A 14 -7.54 3.51 7.73
CA HIS A 14 -6.55 4.41 8.36
C HIS A 14 -5.57 5.11 7.40
N ASN A 15 -6.06 5.53 6.22
CA ASN A 15 -5.27 6.23 5.19
C ASN A 15 -4.05 5.42 4.72
N ARG A 16 -4.22 4.10 4.61
CA ARG A 16 -3.20 3.20 4.11
C ARG A 16 -3.49 2.85 2.66
N ILE A 17 -2.44 2.78 1.85
CA ILE A 17 -2.53 2.45 0.44
C ILE A 17 -1.52 1.36 0.14
N VAL A 18 -1.97 0.34 -0.59
CA VAL A 18 -1.13 -0.74 -1.09
C VAL A 18 -0.93 -0.57 -2.59
N PHE A 19 0.33 -0.55 -3.02
CA PHE A 19 0.74 -0.52 -4.41
C PHE A 19 1.33 -1.87 -4.83
N ASN A 20 0.88 -2.41 -5.97
CA ASN A 20 1.54 -3.55 -6.59
C ASN A 20 2.70 -3.06 -7.46
N ILE A 21 3.88 -3.63 -7.25
CA ILE A 21 5.12 -3.23 -7.94
C ILE A 21 5.66 -4.41 -8.76
N LYS A 22 6.28 -4.10 -9.92
CA LYS A 22 6.96 -5.06 -10.81
C LYS A 22 6.06 -6.25 -11.19
N GLY A 23 4.97 -5.96 -11.91
CA GLY A 23 4.06 -7.00 -12.38
C GLY A 23 3.49 -7.87 -11.26
N ASN A 24 3.06 -7.23 -10.16
CA ASN A 24 2.45 -7.88 -8.99
C ASN A 24 3.41 -8.65 -8.06
N SER A 25 4.72 -8.63 -8.32
CA SER A 25 5.71 -9.39 -7.54
C SER A 25 5.93 -8.85 -6.13
N TYR A 26 5.74 -7.54 -5.94
CA TYR A 26 5.95 -6.85 -4.67
C TYR A 26 4.72 -6.05 -4.25
N ARG A 27 4.68 -5.74 -2.95
CA ARG A 27 3.71 -4.86 -2.31
C ARG A 27 4.45 -3.76 -1.58
N LEU A 28 4.03 -2.52 -1.81
CA LEU A 28 4.44 -1.36 -1.03
C LEU A 28 3.22 -0.87 -0.26
N ILE A 29 3.30 -0.85 1.07
CA ILE A 29 2.27 -0.28 1.93
C ILE A 29 2.76 1.07 2.43
N VAL A 30 2.00 2.11 2.16
CA VAL A 30 2.23 3.44 2.70
C VAL A 30 1.07 3.90 3.56
N LYS A 31 1.35 4.68 4.58
CA LYS A 31 0.36 5.49 5.28
C LYS A 31 0.53 6.94 4.85
N ILE A 32 -0.57 7.57 4.45
CA ILE A 32 -0.58 8.98 4.04
C ILE A 32 -1.09 9.83 5.20
N ASN A 33 -0.32 10.85 5.53
CA ASN A 33 -0.80 11.97 6.32
C ASN A 33 -1.06 13.15 5.39
N TYR A 34 -2.34 13.42 5.10
CA TYR A 34 -2.75 14.45 4.16
C TYR A 34 -2.52 15.86 4.69
N ASP A 35 -2.64 16.08 6.00
CA ASP A 35 -2.48 17.40 6.62
C ASP A 35 -1.04 17.90 6.50
N TYR A 36 -0.08 17.00 6.67
CA TYR A 36 1.35 17.31 6.54
C TYR A 36 1.94 16.93 5.18
N GLN A 37 1.11 16.42 4.25
CA GLN A 37 1.54 15.90 2.94
C GLN A 37 2.71 14.89 3.03
N MET A 38 2.73 14.06 4.07
CA MET A 38 3.80 13.09 4.32
C MET A 38 3.36 11.65 4.00
N LEU A 39 4.31 10.89 3.45
CA LEU A 39 4.17 9.46 3.16
C LEU A 39 5.10 8.66 4.06
N TRP A 40 4.54 7.67 4.76
CA TRP A 40 5.28 6.78 5.64
C TRP A 40 5.27 5.39 5.04
N ILE A 41 6.45 4.85 4.72
CA ILE A 41 6.59 3.47 4.24
C ILE A 41 6.43 2.53 5.45
N ARG A 42 5.40 1.70 5.41
CA ARG A 42 5.10 0.72 6.47
C ARG A 42 5.67 -0.65 6.13
N PHE A 43 5.71 -0.98 4.85
CA PHE A 43 6.19 -2.27 4.38
C PHE A 43 6.61 -2.21 2.90
N ILE A 44 7.69 -2.91 2.57
CA ILE A 44 8.08 -3.28 1.21
C ILE A 44 8.49 -4.75 1.24
N GLY A 45 7.90 -5.56 0.38
CA GLY A 45 8.25 -6.97 0.27
C GLY A 45 7.53 -7.67 -0.86
N THR A 46 7.87 -8.94 -1.05
CA THR A 46 7.25 -9.83 -2.03
C THR A 46 5.79 -10.10 -1.68
N HIS A 47 5.03 -10.62 -2.65
CA HIS A 47 3.67 -11.09 -2.39
C HIS A 47 3.61 -12.11 -1.25
N ALA A 48 4.55 -13.05 -1.21
CA ALA A 48 4.58 -14.11 -0.20
C ALA A 48 4.92 -13.59 1.21
N GLU A 49 5.69 -12.50 1.31
CA GLU A 49 5.93 -11.82 2.59
C GLU A 49 4.72 -10.99 3.01
N TYR A 50 4.05 -10.34 2.06
CA TYR A 50 2.81 -9.61 2.30
C TYR A 50 1.68 -10.52 2.81
N ASP A 51 1.56 -11.75 2.31
CA ASP A 51 0.52 -12.68 2.77
C ASP A 51 0.71 -13.11 4.24
N LYS A 52 1.89 -12.88 4.83
CA LYS A 52 2.21 -13.23 6.22
C LYS A 52 1.95 -12.10 7.20
N ILE A 53 1.59 -10.90 6.74
CA ILE A 53 1.41 -9.72 7.59
C ILE A 53 -0.03 -9.21 7.50
N ASN A 54 -0.54 -8.65 8.61
CA ASN A 54 -1.82 -7.94 8.57
C ASN A 54 -1.61 -6.49 8.13
N ALA A 55 -1.88 -6.21 6.86
CA ALA A 55 -1.74 -4.88 6.26
C ALA A 55 -2.57 -3.77 6.95
N ASN A 56 -3.62 -4.13 7.69
CA ASN A 56 -4.44 -3.18 8.45
C ASN A 56 -3.86 -2.82 9.83
N GLU A 57 -2.87 -3.57 10.33
CA GLU A 57 -2.26 -3.34 11.64
C GLU A 57 -0.87 -2.69 11.56
N ILE A 58 -0.11 -2.97 10.50
CA ILE A 58 1.32 -2.57 10.35
C ILE A 58 1.65 -1.15 9.92
#